data_AF-A0A3B9R936-F1
#
_entry.id   AF-A0A3B9R936-F1
#
_cell.length_a   1.000
_cell.length_b   1.000
_cell.length_c   1.000
_cell.angle_alpha   90.00
_cell.angle_beta   90.00
_cell.angle_gamma   90.00
#
_symmetry.space_group_name_H-M   'P 1'
#
loop_
_entity.id
_entity.type
_entity.pdbx_description
1 polymer ?
#
loop_
_entity_poly.entity_id
_entity_poly.type
_entity_poly.pdbx_seq_one_letter_code
_entity_poly.pdbx_strand_id
1 'polypeptide(L)'
;MILKEALNIYFDLKNHFVKSNTDSCKVLSKELGNILVSLKKTDLEGGFKKNTSNAISSLELIAEGESLDKNRLEFKKLSMSFVYFSSYIKDYQNTIYIQHCPMADNNKGADWLSLNKAIKNPYFGDKMLHCGSVIKVVE
;
A
#
# COMPACT_ATOMS: atom_id res chain seq x y z
N MET A 1 13.90 5.76 9.99
CA MET A 1 14.53 5.97 8.67
C MET A 1 13.94 5.01 7.64
N ILE A 2 14.17 3.69 7.77
CA ILE A 2 13.70 2.65 6.82
C ILE A 2 12.18 2.64 6.59
N LEU A 3 11.36 2.72 7.64
CA LEU A 3 9.89 2.68 7.47
C LEU A 3 9.33 3.93 6.77
N LYS A 4 9.98 5.10 6.94
CA LYS A 4 9.60 6.34 6.25
C LYS A 4 9.95 6.27 4.76
N GLU A 5 11.10 5.67 4.44
CA GLU A 5 11.51 5.39 3.06
C GLU A 5 10.55 4.40 2.38
N ALA A 6 10.20 3.31 3.07
CA ALA A 6 9.21 2.35 2.60
C ALA A 6 7.84 3.01 2.33
N LEU A 7 7.41 3.94 3.18
CA LEU A 7 6.19 4.71 2.95
C LEU A 7 6.23 5.54 1.67
N ASN A 8 7.35 6.23 1.39
CA ASN A 8 7.48 7.07 0.20
C ASN A 8 7.23 6.25 -1.07
N ILE A 9 7.91 5.10 -1.17
CA ILE A 9 7.77 4.19 -2.31
C ILE A 9 6.37 3.57 -2.35
N TYR A 10 5.77 3.26 -1.19
CA TYR A 10 4.37 2.82 -1.13
C TYR A 10 3.40 3.86 -1.72
N PHE A 11 3.58 5.14 -1.42
CA PHE A 11 2.72 6.19 -1.96
C PHE A 11 2.85 6.32 -3.47
N ASP A 12 4.06 6.19 -4.01
CA ASP A 12 4.31 6.18 -5.45
C ASP A 12 3.71 4.95 -6.12
N LEU A 13 3.93 3.76 -5.54
CA LEU A 13 3.31 2.51 -6.00
C LEU A 13 1.78 2.62 -6.02
N LYS A 14 1.17 3.13 -4.95
CA LYS A 14 -0.28 3.38 -4.87
C LYS A 14 -0.74 4.31 -5.99
N ASN A 15 0.01 5.39 -6.27
CA ASN A 15 -0.33 6.33 -7.33
C ASN A 15 -0.21 5.70 -8.74
N HIS A 16 0.70 4.75 -8.94
CA HIS A 16 0.78 3.98 -10.19
C HIS A 16 -0.37 2.97 -10.34
N PHE A 17 -0.89 2.40 -9.26
CA PHE A 17 -2.13 1.61 -9.29
C PHE A 17 -3.35 2.44 -9.68
N VAL A 18 -3.45 3.69 -9.21
CA VAL A 18 -4.48 4.64 -9.66
C VAL A 18 -4.40 4.85 -11.17
N LYS A 19 -3.18 5.07 -11.69
CA LYS A 19 -2.91 5.27 -13.13
C LYS A 19 -2.97 3.98 -13.96
N SER A 20 -3.21 2.83 -13.33
CA SER A 20 -3.16 1.51 -13.98
C SER A 20 -1.84 1.23 -14.72
N ASN A 21 -0.72 1.81 -14.26
CA ASN A 21 0.59 1.62 -14.87
C ASN A 21 1.30 0.40 -14.26
N THR A 22 1.07 -0.77 -14.87
CA THR A 22 1.58 -2.07 -14.39
C THR A 22 3.11 -2.14 -14.36
N ASP A 23 3.82 -1.57 -15.33
CA ASP A 23 5.28 -1.67 -15.41
C ASP A 23 5.95 -0.93 -14.26
N SER A 24 5.51 0.30 -13.97
CA SER A 24 6.00 1.04 -12.81
C SER A 24 5.61 0.36 -11.50
N CYS A 25 4.42 -0.24 -11.41
CA CYS A 25 4.05 -1.03 -10.23
C CYS A 25 5.04 -2.18 -9.99
N LYS A 26 5.44 -2.92 -11.05
CA LYS A 26 6.42 -4.01 -10.92
C LYS A 26 7.77 -3.53 -10.41
N VAL A 27 8.28 -2.43 -10.97
CA VAL A 27 9.57 -1.85 -10.59
C VAL A 27 9.55 -1.40 -9.13
N LEU A 28 8.56 -0.59 -8.75
CA LEU A 28 8.43 -0.06 -7.39
C LEU A 28 8.16 -1.18 -6.37
N SER A 29 7.45 -2.26 -6.76
CA SER A 29 7.26 -3.41 -5.87
C SER A 29 8.56 -4.14 -5.55
N LYS A 30 9.47 -4.30 -6.53
CA LYS A 30 10.80 -4.88 -6.28
C LYS A 30 11.61 -4.00 -5.33
N GLU A 31 11.62 -2.69 -5.57
CA GLU A 31 12.33 -1.72 -4.75
C GLU A 31 11.83 -1.73 -3.30
N LEU A 32 10.51 -1.64 -3.12
CA LEU A 32 9.89 -1.66 -1.80
C LEU A 32 10.12 -3.00 -1.09
N GLY A 33 10.08 -4.11 -1.82
CA GLY A 33 10.36 -5.45 -1.29
C GLY A 33 11.75 -5.53 -0.68
N ASN A 34 12.78 -5.03 -1.37
CA ASN A 34 14.16 -5.02 -0.89
C ASN A 34 14.34 -4.22 0.41
N ILE A 35 13.63 -3.10 0.55
CA ILE A 35 13.64 -2.29 1.77
C ILE A 35 13.00 -3.05 2.92
N LEU A 36 11.85 -3.69 2.70
CA LEU A 36 11.17 -4.47 3.74
C LEU A 36 11.94 -5.74 4.13
N VAL A 37 12.63 -6.39 3.19
CA VAL A 37 13.56 -7.49 3.49
C VAL A 37 14.70 -7.01 4.39
N SER A 38 15.24 -5.81 4.14
CA SER A 38 16.26 -5.21 5.00
C SER A 38 15.72 -4.89 6.40
N LEU A 39 14.47 -4.41 6.50
CA LEU A 39 13.78 -4.20 7.78
C LEU A 39 13.61 -5.52 8.55
N LYS A 40 13.30 -6.63 7.87
CA LYS A 40 13.14 -7.96 8.48
C LYS A 40 14.42 -8.51 9.13
N LYS A 41 15.60 -7.98 8.79
CA LYS A 41 16.88 -8.33 9.43
C LYS A 41 17.05 -7.70 10.83
N THR A 42 16.14 -6.82 11.22
CA THR A 42 16.04 -6.32 12.60
C THR A 42 15.17 -7.27 13.43
N ASP A 43 15.35 -7.31 14.76
CA ASP A 43 14.51 -8.12 15.66
C ASP A 43 13.08 -7.57 15.69
N LEU A 44 12.27 -7.99 14.72
CA LEU A 44 10.85 -7.71 14.63
C LEU A 44 10.07 -8.80 15.36
N GLU A 45 9.12 -8.41 16.19
CA GLU A 45 8.27 -9.34 16.94
C GLU A 45 6.78 -9.20 16.61
N GLY A 46 6.02 -10.25 16.94
CA GLY A 46 4.56 -10.25 16.92
C GLY A 46 3.93 -9.79 15.59
N GLY A 47 2.94 -8.90 15.71
CA GLY A 47 2.17 -8.40 14.57
C GLY A 47 3.01 -7.66 13.53
N PHE A 48 4.12 -7.04 13.94
CA PHE A 48 4.98 -6.29 13.01
C PHE A 48 5.76 -7.24 12.09
N LYS A 49 6.31 -8.34 12.63
CA LYS A 49 6.97 -9.40 11.82
C LYS A 49 6.01 -10.04 10.82
N LYS A 50 4.78 -10.32 11.26
CA LYS A 50 3.72 -10.92 10.42
C LYS A 50 3.35 -9.98 9.26
N ASN A 51 3.05 -8.72 9.55
CA ASN A 51 2.69 -7.74 8.51
C ASN A 51 3.87 -7.46 7.56
N THR A 52 5.10 -7.45 8.05
CA THR A 52 6.29 -7.30 7.19
C THR A 52 6.42 -8.46 6.21
N SER A 53 6.22 -9.71 6.69
CA SER A 53 6.27 -10.89 5.81
C SER A 53 5.14 -10.89 4.78
N ASN A 54 3.92 -10.53 5.19
CA ASN A 54 2.77 -10.41 4.27
C ASN A 54 3.02 -9.36 3.19
N ALA A 55 3.53 -8.18 3.58
CA ALA A 55 3.85 -7.11 2.65
C ALA A 55 4.90 -7.55 1.62
N ILE A 56 5.97 -8.22 2.06
CA ILE A 56 7.01 -8.77 1.16
C ILE A 56 6.39 -9.75 0.16
N SER A 57 5.60 -10.72 0.61
CA SER A 57 4.98 -11.70 -0.29
C SER A 57 4.05 -11.06 -1.32
N SER A 58 3.24 -10.06 -0.94
CA SER A 58 2.41 -9.35 -1.91
C SER A 58 3.23 -8.52 -2.90
N LEU A 59 4.36 -7.95 -2.48
CA LEU A 59 5.26 -7.21 -3.36
C LEU A 59 5.94 -8.12 -4.39
N GLU A 60 6.38 -9.32 -3.99
CA GLU A 60 6.91 -10.35 -4.89
C GLU A 60 5.88 -10.71 -5.97
N LEU A 61 4.63 -10.97 -5.56
CA LEU A 61 3.55 -11.30 -6.49
C LEU A 61 3.19 -10.14 -7.43
N ILE A 62 3.22 -8.89 -6.97
CA ILE A 62 2.99 -7.72 -7.85
C ILE A 62 4.14 -7.55 -8.85
N ALA A 63 5.39 -7.77 -8.40
CA ALA A 63 6.59 -7.64 -9.22
C ALA A 63 6.63 -8.66 -10.38
N GLU A 64 6.09 -9.86 -10.15
CA GLU A 64 6.01 -10.95 -11.12
C GLU A 64 4.68 -10.99 -11.88
N GLY A 65 3.63 -10.35 -11.35
CA GLY A 65 2.26 -10.50 -11.83
C GLY A 65 2.01 -9.93 -13.22
N GLU A 66 1.26 -10.67 -14.04
CA GLU A 66 0.95 -10.31 -15.43
C GLU A 66 -0.38 -9.57 -15.61
N SER A 67 -1.26 -9.64 -14.59
CA SER A 67 -2.60 -9.07 -14.65
C SER A 67 -2.76 -7.93 -13.64
N LEU A 68 -3.23 -6.78 -14.11
CA LEU A 68 -3.55 -5.64 -13.25
C LEU A 68 -4.55 -6.00 -12.16
N ASP A 69 -5.55 -6.84 -12.47
CA ASP A 69 -6.57 -7.25 -11.50
C ASP A 69 -5.98 -8.14 -10.40
N LYS A 70 -5.10 -9.09 -10.76
CA LYS A 70 -4.34 -9.88 -9.77
C LYS A 70 -3.44 -8.97 -8.93
N ASN A 71 -2.75 -8.02 -9.55
CA ASN A 71 -1.88 -7.07 -8.83
C ASN A 71 -2.68 -6.17 -7.89
N ARG A 72 -3.93 -5.82 -8.22
CA ARG A 72 -4.82 -5.05 -7.32
C ARG A 72 -5.28 -5.87 -6.11
N LEU A 73 -5.50 -7.17 -6.27
CA LEU A 73 -5.80 -8.07 -5.14
C LEU A 73 -4.60 -8.17 -4.19
N GLU A 74 -3.38 -8.26 -4.73
CA GLU A 74 -2.17 -8.24 -3.92
C GLU A 74 -1.92 -6.85 -3.31
N PHE A 75 -2.19 -5.78 -4.04
CA PHE A 75 -2.10 -4.42 -3.52
C PHE A 75 -3.04 -4.19 -2.34
N LYS A 76 -4.24 -4.79 -2.34
CA LYS A 76 -5.14 -4.77 -1.17
C LYS A 76 -4.47 -5.37 0.07
N LYS A 77 -3.81 -6.52 -0.05
CA LYS A 77 -3.12 -7.15 1.08
C LYS A 77 -1.95 -6.29 1.56
N LEU A 78 -1.18 -5.75 0.61
CA LEU A 78 -0.11 -4.80 0.89
C LEU A 78 -0.64 -3.56 1.63
N SER A 79 -1.73 -2.97 1.16
CA SER A 79 -2.30 -1.74 1.73
C SER A 79 -2.76 -1.94 3.17
N MET A 80 -3.33 -3.11 3.49
CA MET A 80 -3.65 -3.49 4.87
C MET A 80 -2.40 -3.52 5.78
N SER A 81 -1.29 -4.09 5.31
CA SER A 81 -0.03 -4.08 6.09
C SER A 81 0.53 -2.67 6.26
N PHE A 82 0.40 -1.79 5.27
CA PHE A 82 0.82 -0.40 5.39
C PHE A 82 -0.07 0.43 6.32
N VAL A 83 -1.39 0.20 6.32
CA VAL A 83 -2.31 0.76 7.33
C VAL A 83 -1.92 0.29 8.74
N TYR A 84 -1.49 -0.96 8.91
CA TYR A 84 -0.93 -1.41 10.19
C TYR A 84 0.34 -0.64 10.55
N PHE A 85 1.29 -0.52 9.61
CA PHE A 85 2.56 0.18 9.83
C PHE A 85 2.39 1.66 10.15
N SER A 86 1.35 2.33 9.65
CA SER A 86 1.16 3.76 9.90
C SER A 86 0.97 4.10 11.37
N SER A 87 0.54 3.15 12.20
CA SER A 87 0.44 3.34 13.66
C SER A 87 1.80 3.40 14.39
N TYR A 88 2.89 3.01 13.72
CA TYR A 88 4.25 3.02 14.25
C TYR A 88 5.08 4.20 13.75
N ILE A 89 4.50 5.06 12.92
CA ILE A 89 5.22 6.12 12.23
C ILE A 89 5.01 7.42 12.97
N LYS A 90 6.09 7.92 13.58
CA LYS A 90 6.13 9.22 14.23
C LYS A 90 6.82 10.24 13.34
N ASP A 91 6.38 11.49 13.41
CA ASP A 91 7.00 12.65 12.77
C ASP A 91 7.17 12.47 11.25
N TYR A 92 6.13 12.01 10.56
CA TYR A 92 6.13 11.99 9.10
C TYR A 92 5.81 13.40 8.58
N GLN A 93 6.55 13.87 7.58
CA GLN A 93 6.51 15.28 7.16
C GLN A 93 5.16 15.71 6.57
N ASN A 94 4.38 14.76 6.06
CA ASN A 94 3.10 15.02 5.40
C ASN A 94 1.95 14.39 6.20
N THR A 95 0.76 14.99 6.11
CA THR A 95 -0.45 14.36 6.65
C THR A 95 -0.76 13.07 5.89
N ILE A 96 -0.95 11.97 6.62
CA ILE A 96 -1.36 10.68 6.04
C ILE A 96 -2.85 10.47 6.31
N TYR A 97 -3.61 10.18 5.25
CA TYR A 97 -5.01 9.83 5.31
C TYR A 97 -5.17 8.32 5.11
N ILE A 98 -5.95 7.68 5.97
CA ILE A 98 -6.49 6.34 5.69
C ILE A 98 -7.80 6.55 4.94
N GLN A 99 -7.86 6.02 3.73
CA GLN A 99 -9.03 6.07 2.85
C GLN A 99 -9.61 4.68 2.67
N HIS A 100 -10.93 4.61 2.52
CA HIS A 100 -11.69 3.36 2.43
C HIS A 100 -12.57 3.36 1.18
N CYS A 101 -12.64 2.22 0.49
CA CYS A 101 -13.58 1.97 -0.61
C CYS A 101 -14.43 0.75 -0.24
N PRO A 102 -15.75 0.91 0.02
CA PRO A 102 -16.60 -0.21 0.44
C PRO A 102 -16.80 -1.25 -0.67
N MET A 103 -16.66 -0.85 -1.94
CA MET A 103 -16.89 -1.72 -3.09
C MET A 103 -15.67 -2.57 -3.49
N ALA A 104 -14.51 -2.32 -2.90
CA ALA A 104 -13.31 -3.09 -3.22
C ALA A 104 -13.48 -4.57 -2.80
N ASP A 105 -12.87 -5.49 -3.57
CA ASP A 105 -12.93 -6.94 -3.35
C ASP A 105 -14.37 -7.46 -3.14
N ASN A 106 -15.21 -7.28 -4.16
CA ASN A 106 -16.60 -7.76 -4.16
C ASN A 106 -17.42 -7.22 -2.96
N ASN A 107 -17.40 -5.91 -2.74
CA ASN A 107 -18.10 -5.23 -1.64
C ASN A 107 -17.66 -5.64 -0.22
N LYS A 108 -16.49 -6.26 -0.07
CA LYS A 108 -15.90 -6.54 1.26
C LYS A 108 -15.14 -5.34 1.84
N GLY A 109 -14.85 -4.34 1.00
CA GLY A 109 -14.10 -3.17 1.38
C GLY A 109 -12.58 -3.37 1.35
N ALA A 110 -11.87 -2.25 1.27
CA ALA A 110 -10.42 -2.18 1.42
C ALA A 110 -9.95 -0.77 1.78
N ASP A 111 -8.87 -0.71 2.56
CA ASP A 111 -8.25 0.53 3.05
C ASP A 111 -6.87 0.75 2.43
N TRP A 112 -6.52 2.01 2.18
CA TRP A 112 -5.18 2.42 1.74
C TRP A 112 -4.74 3.73 2.38
N LEU A 113 -3.43 3.99 2.34
CA LEU A 113 -2.88 5.27 2.77
C LEU A 113 -2.77 6.25 1.58
N SER A 114 -3.02 7.53 1.83
CA SER A 114 -2.86 8.62 0.86
C SER A 114 -2.26 9.86 1.52
N LEU A 115 -1.42 10.59 0.77
CA LEU A 115 -0.97 11.95 1.15
C LEU A 115 -1.94 13.05 0.72
N ASN A 116 -2.97 12.70 -0.05
CA ASN A 116 -3.97 13.65 -0.55
C ASN A 116 -5.32 13.34 0.09
N LYS A 117 -6.02 14.38 0.56
CA LYS A 117 -7.39 14.26 1.08
C LYS A 117 -8.39 13.81 -0.01
N ALA A 118 -8.17 14.23 -1.25
CA ALA A 118 -8.99 13.82 -2.39
C ALA A 118 -8.91 12.30 -2.63
N ILE A 119 -10.05 11.68 -2.94
CA ILE A 119 -10.13 10.24 -3.20
C ILE A 119 -9.62 9.94 -4.61
N LYS A 120 -8.61 9.07 -4.67
CA LYS A 120 -8.06 8.45 -5.89
C LYS A 120 -7.89 6.96 -5.64
N ASN A 121 -8.87 6.18 -6.10
CA ASN A 121 -9.03 4.77 -5.77
C ASN A 121 -8.03 3.85 -6.52
N PRO A 122 -7.08 3.21 -5.83
CA PRO A 122 -6.09 2.33 -6.48
C PRO A 122 -6.66 0.97 -6.91
N TYR A 123 -7.81 0.55 -6.38
CA TYR A 123 -8.42 -0.75 -6.66
C TYR A 123 -9.19 -0.80 -7.98
N PHE A 124 -9.59 0.36 -8.50
CA PHE A 124 -10.38 0.42 -9.73
C PHE A 124 -9.82 1.38 -10.78
N GLY A 125 -8.84 2.22 -10.42
CA GLY A 125 -8.29 3.23 -11.31
C GLY A 125 -9.41 4.13 -11.85
N ASP A 126 -9.36 4.45 -13.14
CA ASP A 126 -10.31 5.37 -13.77
C ASP A 126 -11.78 4.90 -13.71
N LYS A 127 -12.03 3.58 -13.58
CA LYS A 127 -13.40 3.04 -13.54
C LYS A 127 -14.20 3.56 -12.34
N MET A 128 -13.55 3.80 -11.20
CA MET A 128 -14.19 4.29 -9.98
C MET A 128 -13.23 5.19 -9.19
N LEU A 129 -12.58 6.12 -9.88
CA LEU A 129 -11.48 6.93 -9.35
C LEU A 129 -11.84 7.65 -8.04
N HIS A 130 -13.07 8.14 -7.92
CA HIS A 130 -13.55 8.91 -6.77
C HIS A 130 -14.34 8.08 -5.75
N CYS A 131 -14.46 6.77 -5.93
CA CYS A 131 -15.18 5.92 -4.99
C CYS A 131 -14.34 5.71 -3.72
N GLY A 132 -14.87 6.20 -2.59
CA GLY A 132 -14.31 6.02 -1.27
C GLY A 132 -14.51 7.22 -0.36
N SER A 133 -13.95 7.15 0.84
CA SER A 133 -13.99 8.22 1.84
C SER A 133 -12.72 8.23 2.70
N VAL A 134 -12.39 9.37 3.30
CA VAL A 134 -11.36 9.45 4.34
C VAL A 134 -11.99 8.95 5.64
N ILE A 135 -11.40 7.93 6.27
CA ILE A 135 -11.90 7.36 7.53
C ILE A 135 -11.06 7.74 8.74
N LYS A 136 -9.78 8.10 8.52
CA LYS A 136 -8.88 8.52 9.60
C LYS A 136 -7.75 9.39 9.06
N VAL A 137 -7.29 10.33 9.88
CA VAL A 137 -6.02 11.04 9.72
C VAL A 137 -5.03 10.41 10.68
N VAL A 138 -3.82 10.07 10.22
CA VAL A 138 -2.74 9.58 11.07
C VAL A 138 -2.03 10.80 11.66
N GLU A 139 -1.98 10.86 12.99
CA GLU A 139 -1.30 11.89 13.79
C GLU A 139 0.12 11.46 14.14
#